data_AF-A0A1G9PJF2-F1
#
_entry.id   AF-A0A1G9PJF2-F1
#
_cell.length_a   1.000
_cell.length_b   1.000
_cell.length_c   1.000
_cell.angle_alpha   90.00
_cell.angle_beta   90.00
_cell.angle_gamma   90.00
#
_symmetry.space_group_name_H-M   'P 1'
#
loop_
_entity.id
_entity.type
_entity.pdbx_description
1 polymer ?
#
loop_
_entity_poly.entity_id
_entity_poly.type
_entity_poly.pdbx_seq_one_letter_code
_entity_poly.pdbx_strand_id
1 'polypeptide(L)' 'MPRIRKRVEEVFGWVKTIGNLRKSRQRVAANLDWYFTLAISAYNLVRLRNRTASEA' A
#
# COMPACT_ATOMS: atom_id res chain seq x y z
N MET A 1 11.89 -18.19 -2.03
CA MET A 1 11.70 -16.73 -2.03
C MET A 1 11.90 -16.20 -0.60
N PRO A 2 12.73 -15.16 -0.37
CA PRO A 2 12.87 -14.56 0.95
C PRO A 2 11.54 -13.99 1.47
N ARG A 3 11.18 -14.25 2.74
CA ARG A 3 9.90 -13.81 3.35
C ARG A 3 9.68 -12.29 3.30
N ILE A 4 10.78 -11.53 3.36
CA ILE A 4 10.77 -10.06 3.28
C ILE A 4 10.30 -9.59 1.90
N ARG A 5 10.82 -10.22 0.83
CA ARG A 5 10.50 -9.84 -0.55
C ARG A 5 9.03 -10.05 -0.85
N LYS A 6 8.45 -11.17 -0.39
CA LYS A 6 7.02 -11.45 -0.55
C LYS A 6 6.14 -10.37 0.09
N ARG A 7 6.46 -9.96 1.32
CA ARG A 7 5.70 -8.91 2.03
C ARG A 7 5.77 -7.56 1.32
N VAL A 8 6.93 -7.21 0.77
CA VAL A 8 7.11 -5.99 -0.02
C VAL A 8 6.27 -6.06 -1.30
N GLU A 9 6.31 -7.19 -2.01
CA GLU A 9 5.52 -7.42 -3.22
C GLU A 9 4.00 -7.36 -2.97
N GLU A 10 3.51 -7.89 -1.85
CA GLU A 10 2.10 -7.80 -1.43
C GLU A 10 1.65 -6.34 -1.22
N VAL A 11 2.45 -5.54 -0.52
CA VAL A 11 2.15 -4.11 -0.31
C VAL A 11 2.10 -3.39 -1.66
N PHE A 12 3.10 -3.56 -2.51
CA PHE A 12 3.14 -2.91 -3.82
C PHE A 12 2.01 -3.38 -4.74
N GLY A 13 1.60 -4.64 -4.65
CA GLY A 13 0.43 -5.16 -5.37
C GLY A 13 -0.86 -4.46 -4.92
N TRP A 14 -1.07 -4.34 -3.61
CA TRP A 14 -2.25 -3.66 -3.05
C TRP A 14 -2.29 -2.18 -3.42
N VAL A 15 -1.16 -1.48 -3.29
CA VAL A 15 -1.04 -0.05 -3.60
C VAL A 15 -1.31 0.24 -5.08
N LYS A 16 -0.87 -0.64 -5.99
CA LYS A 16 -1.15 -0.48 -7.43
C LYS A 16 -2.63 -0.67 -7.77
N THR A 17 -3.30 -1.62 -7.11
CA THR A 17 -4.69 -1.98 -7.40
C THR A 17 -5.70 -1.10 -6.67
N ILE A 18 -5.56 -0.95 -5.35
CA ILE A 18 -6.49 -0.18 -4.49
C ILE A 18 -6.08 1.28 -4.40
N GLY A 19 -4.79 1.55 -4.28
CA GLY A 19 -4.24 2.91 -4.26
C GLY A 19 -4.19 3.58 -5.63
N ASN A 20 -4.75 2.98 -6.68
CA ASN A 20 -4.81 3.52 -8.06
C ASN A 20 -3.47 4.05 -8.62
N LEU A 21 -2.34 3.55 -8.09
CA LEU A 21 -0.99 3.97 -8.47
C LEU A 21 -0.46 3.24 -9.71
N ARG A 22 -1.26 2.35 -10.32
CA ARG A 22 -0.92 1.67 -11.58
C ARG A 22 -0.86 2.64 -12.77
N LYS A 23 -1.69 3.69 -12.77
CA LYS A 23 -1.69 4.80 -13.72
C LYS A 23 -1.90 6.10 -12.94
N SER A 24 -0.84 6.58 -12.29
CA SER A 24 -0.92 7.81 -11.51
C SER A 24 -1.39 8.97 -12.39
N ARG A 25 -2.54 9.55 -12.05
CA ARG A 25 -3.10 10.72 -12.74
C ARG A 25 -2.44 12.03 -12.33
N GLN A 26 -1.52 11.98 -11.36
CA GLN A 26 -0.85 13.17 -10.86
C GLN A 26 0.19 13.66 -11.86
N ARG A 27 0.07 14.93 -12.23
CA ARG A 27 0.90 15.60 -13.26
C ARG A 27 2.30 15.94 -12.76
N VAL A 28 2.51 16.03 -11.45
CA VAL A 28 3.77 16.45 -10.82
C VAL A 28 4.27 15.34 -9.89
N ALA A 29 5.56 15.03 -9.95
CA ALA A 29 6.19 13.99 -9.11
C ALA A 29 6.01 14.25 -7.61
N ALA A 30 6.04 15.52 -7.18
CA ALA A 30 5.74 15.91 -5.80
C ALA A 30 4.31 15.52 -5.37
N ASN A 31 3.36 15.49 -6.30
CA ASN A 31 2.00 15.04 -6.01
C ASN A 31 1.88 13.50 -5.90
N LEU A 32 2.86 12.78 -6.43
CA LEU A 32 2.92 11.33 -6.32
C LEU A 32 3.46 10.89 -4.95
N ASP A 33 4.39 11.66 -4.38
CA ASP A 33 5.08 11.30 -3.14
C ASP A 33 4.15 11.33 -1.91
N TRP A 34 3.35 12.40 -1.76
CA TRP A 34 2.35 12.45 -0.68
C TRP A 34 1.26 11.39 -0.87
N TYR A 35 0.87 11.12 -2.12
CA TYR A 35 -0.17 10.14 -2.43
C TYR A 35 0.31 8.71 -2.17
N PHE A 36 1.57 8.43 -2.49
CA PHE A 36 2.22 7.17 -2.15
C PHE A 36 2.30 6.96 -0.63
N THR A 37 2.75 7.98 0.10
CA THR A 37 2.81 7.95 1.57
C THR A 37 1.43 7.69 2.18
N LEU A 38 0.39 8.37 1.67
CA LEU A 38 -0.99 8.17 2.10
C LEU A 38 -1.47 6.73 1.83
N ALA A 39 -1.20 6.19 0.64
CA ALA A 39 -1.59 4.83 0.27
C ALA A 39 -0.92 3.76 1.15
N ILE A 40 0.36 3.94 1.49
CA ILE A 40 1.10 3.04 2.39
C ILE A 40 0.54 3.10 3.82
N SER A 41 0.24 4.30 4.33
CA SER A 41 -0.41 4.48 5.63
C SER A 41 -1.78 3.79 5.68
N ALA A 42 -2.60 3.95 4.63
CA ALA A 42 -3.89 3.27 4.54
C ALA A 42 -3.75 1.74 4.52
N TYR A 43 -2.77 1.20 3.79
CA TYR A 43 -2.47 -0.23 3.80
C TYR A 43 -2.12 -0.74 5.21
N ASN A 44 -1.31 0.02 5.95
CA ASN A 44 -0.95 -0.33 7.32
C ASN A 44 -2.18 -0.39 8.24
N LEU A 45 -3.12 0.55 8.12
CA LEU A 45 -4.37 0.55 8.89
C LEU A 45 -5.26 -0.66 8.57
N VAL A 46 -5.47 -0.96 7.28
CA VAL A 46 -6.25 -2.14 6.86
C VAL A 46 -5.60 -3.42 7.35
N ARG A 47 -4.26 -3.48 7.33
CA ARG A 47 -3.52 -4.64 7.81
C ARG A 47 -3.58 -4.79 9.32
N LEU A 48 -3.58 -3.70 10.08
CA LEU A 48 -3.79 -3.73 11.53
C LEU A 48 -5.20 -4.25 11.85
N ARG A 49 -6.24 -3.74 11.18
CA ARG A 49 -7.62 -4.25 11.30
C ARG A 49 -7.70 -5.76 11.09
N ASN A 50 -7.03 -6.28 10.06
CA ASN A 50 -7.04 -7.73 9.78
C ASN A 50 -6.37 -8.54 10.88
N ARG A 51 -5.35 -7.99 11.54
CA ARG A 51 -4.67 -8.64 12.67
C ARG A 51 -5.57 -8.67 13.91
N THR A 52 -6.18 -7.53 14.24
CA THR A 52 -7.10 -7.46 15.38
C THR A 52 -8.33 -8.34 15.16
N ALA A 53 -8.83 -8.44 13.93
CA ALA A 53 -9.96 -9.32 13.59
C ALA A 53 -9.61 -10.82 13.60
N SER A 54 -8.33 -11.19 13.44
CA SER A 54 -7.90 -12.59 13.61
C SER A 54 -7.60 -12.96 15.06
N GLU A 55 -7.43 -11.96 15.92
CA GLU A 55 -7.17 -12.11 17.35
C GLU A 55 -8.45 -12.13 18.20
N ALA A 56 -9.62 -11.89 17.58
CA ALA A 56 -10.95 -11.96 18.18
C ALA A 56 -11.67 -13.25 17.77
#